data_AF-X0VP28-F1
#
_entry.id   AF-X0VP28-F1
#
_cell.length_a   1.000
_cell.length_b   1.000
_cell.length_c   1.000
_cell.angle_alpha   90.00
_cell.angle_beta   90.00
_cell.angle_gamma   90.00
#
_symmetry.space_group_name_H-M   'P 1'
#
loop_
_entity.id
_entity.type
_entity.pdbx_description
1 polymer ?
#
loop_
_entity_poly.entity_id
_entity_poly.type
_entity_poly.pdbx_seq_one_letter_code
_entity_poly.pdbx_strand_id
1 'polypeptide(L)'
;ARIEVVVTRLLILQKMERWHMGAEIARGAVRGWPECPDLYILGAYAIRRAEDVRAALEFLRSGEPCMADVANYWFNMACYHSQLGDLDEARTYVKKAVGLDKGFRMMALEDADLEPLWEELGRA
;
A
#
# COMPACT_ATOMS: atom_id res chain seq x y z
N ALA A 1 -9.98 4.78 -21.46
CA ALA A 1 -8.67 4.08 -21.59
C ALA A 1 -8.88 2.61 -21.20
N ARG A 2 -8.02 1.68 -21.63
CA ARG A 2 -8.03 0.31 -21.09
C ARG A 2 -7.29 0.29 -19.76
N ILE A 3 -7.70 -0.57 -18.82
CA ILE A 3 -7.17 -0.57 -17.46
C ILE A 3 -5.67 -0.89 -17.42
N GLU A 4 -5.21 -1.79 -18.28
CA GLU A 4 -3.82 -2.23 -18.38
C GLU A 4 -2.89 -1.07 -18.79
N VAL A 5 -3.37 -0.17 -19.65
CA VAL A 5 -2.65 1.05 -20.05
C VAL A 5 -2.51 2.00 -18.87
N VAL A 6 -3.54 2.11 -18.03
CA VAL A 6 -3.52 2.98 -16.85
C VAL A 6 -2.56 2.43 -15.79
N VAL A 7 -2.63 1.13 -15.49
CA VAL A 7 -1.71 0.46 -14.57
C VAL A 7 -0.26 0.60 -15.05
N THR A 8 0.00 0.35 -16.34
CA THR A 8 1.34 0.52 -16.94
C THR A 8 1.82 1.97 -16.81
N ARG A 9 0.95 2.94 -17.04
CA ARG A 9 1.28 4.36 -16.88
C ARG A 9 1.63 4.71 -15.44
N LEU A 10 0.91 4.19 -14.45
CA LEU A 10 1.23 4.39 -13.03
C LEU A 10 2.61 3.81 -12.69
N LEU A 11 2.93 2.62 -13.18
CA LEU A 11 4.26 2.00 -13.01
C LEU A 11 5.38 2.86 -13.62
N ILE A 12 5.18 3.40 -14.82
CA ILE A 12 6.14 4.30 -15.47
C ILE A 12 6.32 5.58 -14.65
N LEU A 13 5.22 6.19 -14.21
CA LEU A 13 5.27 7.42 -13.41
C LEU A 13 5.97 7.20 -12.07
N GLN A 14 5.77 6.04 -11.43
CA GLN A 14 6.50 5.64 -10.23
C GLN A 14 8.00 5.54 -10.50
N LYS A 15 8.43 4.92 -11.61
CA LYS A 15 9.85 4.83 -11.99
C LYS A 15 10.46 6.20 -12.33
N MET A 16 9.65 7.14 -12.81
CA MET A 16 10.06 8.52 -13.09
C MET A 16 9.89 9.46 -11.88
N GLU A 17 9.44 8.94 -10.74
CA GLU A 17 9.16 9.71 -9.52
C GLU A 17 8.18 10.88 -9.74
N ARG A 18 7.24 10.72 -10.67
CA ARG A 18 6.20 11.71 -10.99
C ARG A 18 5.00 11.52 -10.08
N TRP A 19 5.20 11.76 -8.79
CA TRP A 19 4.24 11.42 -7.73
C TRP A 19 2.88 12.10 -7.87
N HIS A 20 2.85 13.43 -8.03
CA HIS A 20 1.58 14.16 -8.17
C HIS A 20 0.76 13.68 -9.38
N MET A 21 1.42 13.42 -10.51
CA MET A 21 0.74 12.87 -11.70
C MET A 21 0.20 11.46 -11.46
N GLY A 22 0.98 10.61 -10.77
CA GLY A 22 0.56 9.26 -10.39
C GLY A 22 -0.66 9.28 -9.47
N ALA A 23 -0.65 10.16 -8.46
CA ALA A 23 -1.75 10.35 -7.52
C ALA A 23 -3.04 10.80 -8.24
N GLU A 24 -2.94 11.80 -9.13
CA GLU A 24 -4.08 12.31 -9.90
C GLU A 24 -4.69 11.21 -10.78
N ILE A 25 -3.84 10.48 -11.52
CA ILE A 25 -4.29 9.39 -12.40
C ILE A 25 -4.94 8.27 -11.59
N ALA A 26 -4.35 7.86 -10.46
CA ALA A 26 -4.91 6.80 -9.63
C ALA A 26 -6.28 7.19 -9.06
N ARG A 27 -6.42 8.39 -8.48
CA ARG A 27 -7.71 8.91 -7.96
C ARG A 27 -8.77 8.99 -9.06
N GLY A 28 -8.38 9.33 -10.29
CA GLY A 28 -9.24 9.30 -11.46
C GLY A 28 -9.67 7.88 -11.85
N ALA A 29 -8.71 6.96 -11.91
CA ALA A 29 -8.89 5.61 -12.43
C ALA A 29 -9.78 4.73 -11.54
N VAL A 30 -9.64 4.82 -10.21
CA VAL A 30 -10.43 4.01 -9.28
C VAL A 30 -11.95 4.26 -9.40
N ARG A 31 -12.37 5.43 -9.90
CA ARG A 31 -13.79 5.69 -10.18
C ARG A 31 -14.34 4.89 -11.36
N GLY A 32 -13.49 4.57 -12.33
CA GLY A 32 -13.86 3.77 -13.50
C GLY A 32 -13.66 2.28 -13.30
N TRP A 33 -12.72 1.89 -12.44
CA TRP A 33 -12.38 0.51 -12.13
C TRP A 33 -12.18 0.29 -10.63
N PRO A 34 -13.26 0.39 -9.83
CA PRO A 34 -13.18 0.28 -8.37
C PRO A 34 -12.81 -1.13 -7.89
N GLU A 35 -12.89 -2.14 -8.75
CA GLU A 35 -12.57 -3.53 -8.41
C GLU A 35 -11.13 -3.92 -8.78
N CYS A 36 -10.26 -2.95 -9.11
CA CYS A 36 -8.87 -3.23 -9.49
C CYS A 36 -7.89 -2.86 -8.37
N PRO A 37 -7.33 -3.85 -7.66
CA PRO A 37 -6.40 -3.61 -6.55
C PRO A 37 -5.14 -2.83 -6.95
N ASP A 38 -4.60 -3.08 -8.16
CA ASP A 38 -3.36 -2.43 -8.61
C ASP A 38 -3.47 -0.90 -8.63
N LEU A 39 -4.65 -0.36 -8.94
CA LEU A 39 -4.87 1.09 -8.94
C LEU A 39 -4.75 1.67 -7.53
N TYR A 40 -5.22 0.94 -6.51
CA TYR A 40 -5.13 1.35 -5.12
C TYR A 40 -3.71 1.23 -4.59
N ILE A 41 -3.02 0.11 -4.85
CA ILE A 41 -1.65 -0.13 -4.39
C ILE A 41 -0.67 0.87 -5.01
N LEU A 42 -0.68 1.02 -6.34
CA LEU A 42 0.19 1.97 -7.04
C LEU A 42 -0.18 3.42 -6.72
N GLY A 43 -1.48 3.70 -6.60
CA GLY A 43 -1.98 5.02 -6.24
C GLY A 43 -1.54 5.45 -4.84
N ALA A 44 -1.69 4.59 -3.83
CA ALA A 44 -1.24 4.89 -2.47
C ALA A 44 0.26 5.13 -2.40
N TYR A 45 1.05 4.35 -3.14
CA TYR A 45 2.50 4.56 -3.24
C TYR A 45 2.85 5.95 -3.77
N ALA A 46 2.12 6.43 -4.78
CA ALA A 46 2.28 7.77 -5.33
C ALA A 46 1.75 8.87 -4.39
N ILE A 47 0.57 8.68 -3.81
CA ILE A 47 -0.09 9.63 -2.90
C ILE A 47 0.79 9.87 -1.67
N ARG A 48 1.36 8.83 -1.06
CA ARG A 48 2.26 8.99 0.11
C ARG A 48 3.41 9.97 -0.16
N ARG A 49 3.90 10.02 -1.41
CA ARG A 49 5.06 10.83 -1.81
C ARG A 49 4.67 12.19 -2.39
N ALA A 50 3.46 12.30 -2.92
CA ALA A 50 2.90 13.57 -3.40
C ALA A 50 2.30 14.41 -2.27
N GLU A 51 1.79 13.72 -1.25
CA GLU A 51 1.04 14.28 -0.13
C GLU A 51 1.68 13.73 1.15
N ASP A 52 0.98 12.86 1.88
CA ASP A 52 1.47 12.25 3.11
C ASP A 52 0.91 10.84 3.34
N VAL A 53 1.38 10.21 4.43
CA VAL A 53 0.98 8.85 4.82
C VAL A 53 -0.51 8.75 5.16
N ARG A 54 -1.12 9.80 5.72
CA ARG A 54 -2.56 9.80 6.07
C ARG A 54 -3.42 9.76 4.81
N ALA A 55 -3.09 10.60 3.82
CA ALA A 55 -3.77 10.61 2.53
C ALA A 55 -3.65 9.25 1.80
N ALA A 56 -2.49 8.60 1.87
CA ALA A 56 -2.28 7.28 1.28
C ALA A 56 -3.10 6.20 2.01
N LEU A 57 -3.16 6.25 3.35
CA LEU A 57 -3.94 5.32 4.16
C LEU A 57 -5.44 5.45 3.87
N GLU A 58 -5.97 6.67 3.82
CA GLU A 58 -7.37 6.93 3.45
C GLU A 58 -7.69 6.40 2.05
N PHE A 59 -6.77 6.61 1.10
CA PHE A 59 -6.94 6.11 -0.26
C PHE A 59 -6.96 4.58 -0.31
N LEU A 60 -6.06 3.89 0.40
CA LEU A 60 -6.11 2.42 0.49
C LEU A 60 -7.41 1.93 1.13
N ARG A 61 -7.85 2.53 2.24
CA ARG A 61 -9.11 2.15 2.89
C ARG A 61 -10.32 2.26 1.96
N SER A 62 -10.31 3.23 1.04
CA SER A 62 -11.41 3.39 0.07
C SER A 62 -11.59 2.21 -0.90
N GLY A 63 -10.58 1.34 -1.05
CA GLY A 63 -10.63 0.14 -1.90
C GLY A 63 -10.70 -1.18 -1.14
N GLU A 64 -10.89 -1.17 0.19
CA GLU A 64 -10.93 -2.37 1.03
C GLU A 64 -11.81 -3.52 0.48
N PRO A 65 -13.01 -3.28 -0.09
CA PRO A 65 -13.87 -4.36 -0.62
C PRO A 65 -13.20 -5.25 -1.68
N CYS A 66 -12.28 -4.71 -2.50
CA CYS A 66 -11.57 -5.48 -3.52
C CYS A 66 -10.17 -5.94 -3.09
N MET A 67 -9.72 -5.54 -1.89
CA MET A 67 -8.34 -5.73 -1.45
C MET A 67 -8.18 -6.68 -0.25
N ALA A 68 -9.28 -7.21 0.29
CA ALA A 68 -9.25 -8.08 1.47
C ALA A 68 -8.31 -9.30 1.34
N ASP A 69 -8.19 -9.88 0.14
CA ASP A 69 -7.32 -11.02 -0.14
C ASP A 69 -5.96 -10.62 -0.77
N VAL A 70 -5.65 -9.33 -0.81
CA VAL A 70 -4.42 -8.79 -1.41
C VAL A 70 -3.37 -8.54 -0.32
N ALA A 71 -2.33 -9.36 -0.28
CA ALA A 71 -1.29 -9.24 0.75
C ALA A 71 -0.60 -7.87 0.79
N ASN A 72 -0.33 -7.27 -0.39
CA ASN A 72 0.23 -5.92 -0.51
C ASN A 72 -0.63 -4.84 0.16
N TYR A 73 -1.95 -5.01 0.19
CA TYR A 73 -2.84 -4.06 0.86
C TYR A 73 -2.59 -4.08 2.37
N TRP A 74 -2.64 -5.24 2.99
CA TRP A 74 -2.36 -5.37 4.42
C TRP A 74 -0.93 -4.97 4.79
N PHE A 75 0.05 -5.25 3.93
CA PHE A 75 1.42 -4.82 4.16
C PHE A 75 1.55 -3.29 4.18
N ASN A 76 0.99 -2.60 3.17
CA ASN A 76 1.00 -1.13 3.15
C ASN A 76 0.21 -0.52 4.31
N MET A 77 -0.93 -1.12 4.69
CA MET A 77 -1.69 -0.72 5.89
C MET A 77 -0.79 -0.80 7.13
N ALA A 78 -0.01 -1.87 7.28
CA ALA A 78 0.92 -2.00 8.38
C ALA A 78 2.00 -0.91 8.39
N CYS A 79 2.67 -0.68 7.25
CA CYS A 79 3.72 0.34 7.13
C CYS A 79 3.18 1.74 7.45
N TYR A 80 1.96 2.07 7.03
CA TYR A 80 1.37 3.38 7.25
C TYR A 80 0.93 3.56 8.70
N HIS A 81 0.30 2.55 9.31
CA HIS A 81 -0.04 2.60 10.73
C HIS A 81 1.20 2.69 11.61
N SER A 82 2.27 1.97 11.28
CA SER A 82 3.54 2.03 12.01
C SER A 82 4.14 3.45 11.97
N GLN A 83 4.20 4.07 10.78
CA GLN A 83 4.66 5.46 10.64
C GLN A 83 3.79 6.49 11.37
N LEU A 84 2.52 6.19 11.58
CA LEU A 84 1.61 7.05 12.35
C LEU A 84 1.67 6.80 13.86
N GLY A 85 2.43 5.78 14.31
CA GLY A 85 2.56 5.40 15.71
C GLY A 85 1.51 4.39 16.19
N ASP A 86 0.63 3.92 15.31
CA ASP A 86 -0.45 2.97 15.61
C ASP A 86 0.08 1.52 15.56
N LEU A 87 0.96 1.18 16.50
CA LEU A 87 1.72 -0.08 16.45
C LEU A 87 0.86 -1.35 16.62
N ASP A 88 -0.28 -1.26 17.31
CA ASP A 88 -1.19 -2.40 17.51
C ASP A 88 -1.92 -2.78 16.21
N GLU A 89 -2.40 -1.79 15.47
CA GLU A 89 -2.95 -1.92 14.13
C GLU A 89 -1.87 -2.42 13.17
N ALA A 90 -0.68 -1.81 13.19
CA ALA A 90 0.43 -2.20 12.33
C ALA A 90 0.76 -3.68 12.49
N ARG A 91 0.90 -4.15 13.74
CA ARG A 91 1.12 -5.55 14.08
C ARG A 91 0.02 -6.47 13.53
N THR A 92 -1.24 -6.07 13.69
CA THR A 92 -2.38 -6.84 13.18
C THR A 92 -2.31 -6.98 11.67
N TYR A 93 -1.97 -5.92 10.96
CA TYR A 93 -1.89 -5.91 9.50
C TYR A 93 -0.67 -6.66 8.95
N VAL A 94 0.50 -6.61 9.61
CA VAL A 94 1.63 -7.48 9.24
C VAL A 94 1.23 -8.95 9.31
N LYS A 95 0.55 -9.36 10.39
CA LYS A 95 0.08 -10.76 10.54
C LYS A 95 -0.89 -11.17 9.42
N LYS A 96 -1.79 -10.28 9.01
CA LYS A 96 -2.68 -10.53 7.86
C LYS A 96 -1.89 -10.68 6.55
N ALA A 97 -0.96 -9.78 6.28
CA ALA A 97 -0.10 -9.85 5.09
C ALA A 97 0.68 -11.18 5.04
N VAL A 98 1.32 -11.56 6.14
CA VAL A 98 2.07 -12.83 6.27
C VAL A 98 1.17 -14.06 6.17
N GLY A 99 -0.07 -13.96 6.66
CA GLY A 99 -1.07 -15.02 6.55
C GLY A 99 -1.49 -15.30 5.11
N LEU A 100 -1.56 -14.27 4.26
CA LEU A 100 -1.87 -14.40 2.83
C LEU A 100 -0.64 -14.80 2.00
N ASP A 101 0.52 -14.22 2.30
CA ASP A 101 1.79 -14.56 1.67
C ASP A 101 2.95 -14.47 2.66
N LYS A 102 3.57 -15.63 2.94
CA LYS A 102 4.67 -15.77 3.90
C LYS A 102 5.91 -14.96 3.51
N GLY A 103 6.06 -14.58 2.23
CA GLY A 103 7.15 -13.73 1.75
C GLY A 103 7.20 -12.36 2.43
N PHE A 104 6.05 -11.83 2.85
CA PHE A 104 5.98 -10.54 3.55
C PHE A 104 6.64 -10.57 4.92
N ARG A 105 6.92 -11.76 5.49
CA ARG A 105 7.63 -11.83 6.77
C ARG A 105 9.05 -11.27 6.65
N MET A 106 9.77 -11.66 5.59
CA MET A 106 11.11 -11.15 5.36
C MET A 106 11.06 -9.67 4.97
N MET A 107 10.12 -9.31 4.10
CA MET A 107 9.91 -7.92 3.70
C MET A 107 9.62 -7.02 4.90
N ALA A 108 8.84 -7.47 5.89
CA ALA A 108 8.54 -6.71 7.09
C ALA A 108 9.77 -6.48 7.99
N LEU A 109 10.74 -7.39 7.98
CA LEU A 109 12.00 -7.28 8.72
C LEU A 109 13.05 -6.41 8.00
N GLU A 110 12.81 -6.07 6.74
CA GLU A 110 13.70 -5.22 5.92
C GLU A 110 13.11 -3.82 5.69
N ASP A 111 11.79 -3.65 5.87
CA ASP A 111 11.11 -2.38 5.69
C ASP A 111 11.28 -1.48 6.92
N ALA A 112 11.95 -0.35 6.73
CA ALA A 112 12.22 0.64 7.79
C ALA A 112 10.94 1.26 8.36
N ASP A 113 9.83 1.28 7.62
CA ASP A 113 8.55 1.74 8.16
C ASP A 113 8.06 0.82 9.30
N LEU A 114 8.52 -0.44 9.32
CA LEU A 114 8.16 -1.46 10.30
C LEU A 114 9.27 -1.74 11.32
N GLU A 115 10.33 -0.93 11.34
CA GLU A 115 11.42 -1.03 12.33
C GLU A 115 10.92 -1.15 13.79
N PRO A 116 9.90 -0.38 14.24
CA PRO A 116 9.37 -0.51 15.59
C PRO A 116 8.85 -1.91 15.95
N LEU A 117 8.57 -2.76 14.97
CA LEU A 117 8.04 -4.11 15.15
C LEU A 117 9.10 -5.20 14.93
N TRP A 118 10.32 -4.87 14.50
CA TRP A 118 11.33 -5.88 14.12
C TRP A 118 11.70 -6.84 15.25
N GLU A 119 11.86 -6.35 16.48
CA GLU A 119 12.17 -7.23 17.63
C GLU A 119 11.13 -8.33 17.81
N GLU A 120 9.86 -8.03 17.55
CA GLU A 120 8.75 -8.93 17.77
C GLU A 120 8.55 -9.87 16.58
N LEU A 121 8.72 -9.34 15.36
CA LEU A 121 8.65 -10.10 14.12
C LEU A 121 9.84 -11.09 13.98
N GLY A 122 11.00 -10.76 14.55
CA GLY A 122 12.18 -11.62 14.57
C GLY A 122 12.10 -12.75 15.60
N ARG A 123 11.24 -12.63 16.62
CA ARG A 123 11.05 -13.64 17.67
C ARG A 123 9.99 -14.71 17.34
N ALA A 124 9.32 -14.60 16.19
CA ALA A 124 8.21 -15.48 15.79
C ALA A 124 8.64 -16.69 14.94
#